data_AF-A0A838U1D0-F1
#
_entry.id   AF-A0A838U1D0-F1
#
_cell.length_a   1.000
_cell.length_b   1.000
_cell.length_c   1.000
_cell.angle_alpha   90.00
_cell.angle_beta   90.00
_cell.angle_gamma   90.00
#
_symmetry.space_group_name_H-M   'P 1'
#
loop_
_entity.id
_entity.type
_entity.pdbx_description
1 polymer ?
#
loop_
_entity_poly.entity_id
_entity_poly.type
_entity_poly.pdbx_seq_one_letter_code
_entity_poly.pdbx_strand_id
1 'polypeptide(L)'
;MKIGNYEIPDIRLSEAIQDVKKIFDKVKNTQDLTHYTDIAVMLDYKSKIGGAFYRRLNSLTIFGLLEGRAKYRITGLGENISYPINDNQKSELSSKAFLNVPLWNKLYSKHRKQLDDNLWFDIKNITGISAPESQTIEKDVRKWYLDDVVYMVEKMNTKNEEQNTLILEDNLNIEKVTNTNTKDPKLVYPDTIKSNEVVLEKIPFGKDI
;
A
#
# COMPACT_ATOMS: atom_id res chain seq x y z
N MET A 1 15.30 13.98 -6.57
CA MET A 1 15.33 15.42 -6.23
C MET A 1 15.48 15.56 -4.71
N LYS A 2 15.99 16.68 -4.19
CA LYS A 2 16.12 16.91 -2.75
C LYS A 2 15.31 18.14 -2.32
N ILE A 3 14.58 18.03 -1.21
CA ILE A 3 13.85 19.13 -0.56
C ILE A 3 14.32 19.19 0.89
N GLY A 4 15.06 20.24 1.26
CA GLY A 4 15.72 20.29 2.57
C GLY A 4 16.59 19.04 2.76
N ASN A 5 16.30 18.23 3.78
CA ASN A 5 17.00 16.96 4.04
C ASN A 5 16.30 15.72 3.47
N TYR A 6 15.20 15.88 2.75
CA TYR A 6 14.40 14.79 2.24
C TYR A 6 14.74 14.49 0.78
N GLU A 7 14.96 13.22 0.47
CA GLU A 7 15.07 12.77 -0.91
C GLU A 7 13.70 12.35 -1.44
N ILE A 8 13.37 12.83 -2.63
CA ILE A 8 12.15 12.50 -3.34
C ILE A 8 12.52 11.69 -4.58
N PRO A 9 11.83 10.54 -4.82
CA PRO A 9 11.97 9.80 -6.05
C PRO A 9 11.76 10.71 -7.26
N ASP A 10 12.52 10.50 -8.33
CA ASP A 10 12.30 11.18 -9.62
C ASP A 10 11.23 10.46 -10.45
N ILE A 11 11.17 9.13 -10.35
CA ILE A 11 10.09 8.31 -10.94
C ILE A 11 8.99 8.00 -9.92
N ARG A 12 7.79 7.70 -10.41
CA ARG A 12 6.65 7.33 -9.55
C ARG A 12 6.68 5.85 -9.17
N LEU A 13 5.92 5.50 -8.14
CA LEU A 13 5.87 4.15 -7.57
C LEU A 13 5.49 3.08 -8.60
N SER A 14 4.52 3.38 -9.47
CA SER A 14 4.07 2.45 -10.51
C SER A 14 5.19 2.08 -11.49
N GLU A 15 5.96 3.07 -11.94
CA GLU A 15 7.13 2.90 -12.80
C GLU A 15 8.26 2.18 -12.05
N ALA A 16 8.50 2.53 -10.78
CA ALA A 16 9.51 1.90 -9.94
C ALA A 16 9.27 0.38 -9.76
N ILE A 17 8.00 -0.02 -9.59
CA ILE A 17 7.61 -1.44 -9.50
C ILE A 17 7.87 -2.17 -10.83
N GLN A 18 7.57 -1.53 -11.96
CA GLN A 18 7.85 -2.12 -13.28
C GLN A 18 9.36 -2.28 -13.51
N ASP A 19 10.15 -1.31 -13.06
CA ASP A 19 11.61 -1.36 -13.20
C ASP A 19 12.24 -2.43 -12.32
N VAL A 20 11.87 -2.51 -11.03
CA VAL A 20 12.41 -3.58 -10.17
C VAL A 20 12.01 -4.95 -10.69
N LYS A 21 10.81 -5.09 -11.26
CA LYS A 21 10.39 -6.31 -11.93
C LYS A 21 11.30 -6.67 -13.11
N LYS A 22 11.59 -5.72 -14.00
CA LYS A 22 12.51 -5.96 -15.13
C LYS A 22 13.91 -6.36 -14.67
N ILE A 23 14.39 -5.78 -13.57
CA ILE A 23 15.67 -6.15 -12.98
C ILE A 23 15.57 -7.58 -12.42
N PHE A 24 14.53 -7.87 -11.64
CA PHE A 24 14.27 -9.19 -11.06
C PHE A 24 14.24 -10.28 -12.13
N ASP A 25 13.49 -10.08 -13.21
CA ASP A 25 13.34 -11.04 -14.31
C ASP A 25 14.67 -11.34 -15.03
N LYS A 26 15.66 -10.42 -14.94
CA LYS A 26 16.98 -10.53 -15.59
C LYS A 26 18.09 -10.99 -14.62
N VAL A 27 17.92 -10.86 -13.32
CA VAL A 27 18.91 -11.34 -12.33
C VAL A 27 18.70 -12.82 -12.03
N LYS A 28 19.80 -13.56 -11.87
CA LYS A 28 19.75 -15.00 -11.61
C LYS A 28 19.57 -15.33 -10.12
N ASN A 29 19.99 -14.42 -9.24
CA ASN A 29 19.99 -14.58 -7.80
C ASN A 29 19.84 -13.20 -7.14
N THR A 30 18.81 -13.00 -6.31
CA THR A 30 18.55 -11.72 -5.65
C THR A 30 19.53 -11.38 -4.53
N GLN A 31 20.25 -12.38 -4.01
CA GLN A 31 21.28 -12.17 -2.99
C GLN A 31 22.58 -11.61 -3.57
N ASP A 32 22.81 -11.76 -4.87
CA ASP A 32 24.03 -11.32 -5.51
C ASP A 32 24.01 -9.82 -5.80
N LEU A 33 25.12 -9.16 -5.48
CA LEU A 33 25.33 -7.74 -5.78
C LEU A 33 25.53 -7.55 -7.29
N THR A 34 24.58 -6.89 -7.95
CA THR A 34 24.63 -6.54 -9.37
C THR A 34 25.24 -5.15 -9.55
N HIS A 35 26.20 -5.00 -10.46
CA HIS A 35 26.83 -3.71 -10.73
C HIS A 35 25.85 -2.75 -11.43
N TYR A 36 25.92 -1.46 -11.11
CA TYR A 36 24.97 -0.46 -11.65
C TYR A 36 24.94 -0.42 -13.18
N THR A 37 26.06 -0.70 -13.85
CA THR A 37 26.13 -0.73 -15.32
C THR A 37 25.31 -1.86 -15.92
N ASP A 38 25.18 -2.98 -15.22
CA ASP A 38 24.38 -4.12 -15.68
C ASP A 38 22.90 -3.84 -15.45
N ILE A 39 22.56 -3.21 -14.32
CA ILE A 39 21.20 -2.68 -14.07
C ILE A 39 20.79 -1.68 -15.15
N ALA A 40 21.69 -0.80 -15.59
CA ALA A 40 21.40 0.12 -16.69
C ALA A 40 21.02 -0.62 -17.98
N VAL A 41 21.73 -1.71 -18.32
CA VAL A 41 21.38 -2.56 -19.47
C VAL A 41 20.04 -3.27 -19.24
N MET A 42 19.77 -3.74 -18.02
CA MET A 42 18.50 -4.38 -17.66
C MET A 42 17.30 -3.43 -17.79
N LEU A 43 17.50 -2.13 -17.57
CA LEU A 43 16.51 -1.08 -17.77
C LEU A 43 16.56 -0.45 -19.17
N ASP A 44 17.24 -1.09 -20.12
CA ASP A 44 17.31 -0.71 -21.54
C ASP A 44 17.92 0.69 -21.78
N TYR A 45 18.79 1.17 -20.88
CA TYR A 45 19.52 2.41 -21.07
C TYR A 45 20.63 2.26 -22.11
N LYS A 46 20.61 3.12 -23.13
CA LYS A 46 21.67 3.21 -24.16
C LYS A 46 23.01 3.68 -23.58
N SER A 47 22.98 4.59 -22.61
CA SER A 47 24.17 5.08 -21.90
C SER A 47 24.12 4.64 -20.44
N LYS A 48 25.15 3.89 -20.03
CA LYS A 48 25.25 3.26 -18.69
C LYS A 48 25.63 4.24 -17.57
N ILE A 49 25.86 5.52 -17.91
CA ILE A 49 26.47 6.53 -17.02
C ILE A 49 25.76 7.89 -17.16
N GLY A 50 24.44 7.88 -17.36
CA GLY A 50 23.63 9.09 -17.45
C GLY A 50 23.11 9.57 -16.09
N GLY A 51 23.06 10.88 -15.86
CA GLY A 51 22.42 11.44 -14.65
C GLY A 51 20.97 11.00 -14.48
N ALA A 52 20.22 10.85 -15.58
CA ALA A 52 18.85 10.33 -15.55
C ALA A 52 18.77 8.88 -15.05
N PHE A 53 19.73 8.03 -15.43
CA PHE A 53 19.81 6.65 -14.93
C PHE A 53 20.06 6.64 -13.42
N TYR A 54 21.01 7.43 -12.92
CA TYR A 54 21.30 7.47 -11.49
C TYR A 54 20.13 7.99 -10.65
N ARG A 55 19.37 8.97 -11.16
CA ARG A 55 18.17 9.45 -10.45
C ARG A 55 17.06 8.41 -10.43
N ARG A 56 16.89 7.66 -11.51
CA ARG A 56 15.97 6.51 -11.58
C ARG A 56 16.38 5.40 -10.62
N LEU A 57 17.66 5.04 -10.61
CA LEU A 57 18.23 4.06 -9.68
C LEU A 57 18.06 4.49 -8.22
N ASN A 58 18.32 5.77 -7.91
CA ASN A 58 18.10 6.32 -6.57
C ASN A 58 16.63 6.25 -6.16
N SER A 59 15.70 6.46 -7.09
CA SER A 59 14.26 6.34 -6.83
C SER A 59 13.88 4.93 -6.38
N LEU A 60 14.43 3.90 -7.02
CA LEU A 60 14.24 2.49 -6.61
C LEU A 60 14.75 2.25 -5.19
N THR A 61 15.90 2.86 -4.82
CA THR A 61 16.44 2.81 -3.47
C THR A 61 15.56 3.54 -2.46
N ILE A 62 15.04 4.73 -2.78
CA ILE A 62 14.17 5.51 -1.88
C ILE A 62 12.85 4.77 -1.60
N PHE A 63 12.27 4.11 -2.60
CA PHE A 63 11.11 3.23 -2.40
C PHE A 63 11.47 1.92 -1.64
N GLY A 64 12.75 1.67 -1.39
CA GLY A 64 13.25 0.48 -0.69
C GLY A 64 13.17 -0.80 -1.52
N LEU A 65 13.13 -0.69 -2.85
CA LEU A 65 13.07 -1.82 -3.79
C LEU A 65 14.45 -2.39 -4.09
N LEU A 66 15.46 -1.53 -4.04
CA LEU A 66 16.87 -1.87 -4.15
C LEU A 66 17.63 -1.34 -2.93
N GLU A 67 18.79 -1.92 -2.65
CA GLU A 67 19.72 -1.39 -1.67
C GLU A 67 21.18 -1.58 -2.11
N GLY A 68 22.06 -0.70 -1.64
CA GLY A 68 23.48 -0.71 -1.95
C GLY A 68 24.01 0.60 -2.52
N ARG A 69 25.27 0.57 -2.95
CA ARG A 69 25.98 1.70 -3.56
C ARG A 69 26.97 1.16 -4.58
N ALA A 70 26.90 1.65 -5.83
CA ALA A 70 27.63 1.15 -7.01
C ALA A 70 27.32 -0.31 -7.40
N LYS A 71 27.17 -1.21 -6.43
CA LYS A 71 26.52 -2.49 -6.59
C LYS A 71 25.24 -2.52 -5.76
N TYR A 72 24.21 -3.14 -6.29
CA TYR A 72 22.89 -3.18 -5.70
C TYR A 72 22.38 -4.61 -5.64
N ARG A 73 21.55 -4.89 -4.65
CA ARG A 73 20.74 -6.09 -4.59
C ARG A 73 19.26 -5.72 -4.55
N ILE A 74 18.41 -6.64 -4.98
CA ILE A 74 16.97 -6.51 -4.84
C ILE A 74 16.63 -6.80 -3.37
N THR A 75 15.87 -5.92 -2.72
CA THR A 75 15.45 -6.14 -1.34
C THR A 75 14.36 -7.20 -1.29
N GLY A 76 14.08 -7.75 -0.10
CA GLY A 76 12.91 -8.61 0.08
C GLY A 76 11.59 -7.92 -0.32
N LEU A 77 11.49 -6.60 -0.17
CA LEU A 77 10.35 -5.83 -0.66
C LEU A 77 10.31 -5.80 -2.20
N GLY A 78 11.44 -5.53 -2.84
CA GLY A 78 11.58 -5.50 -4.31
C GLY A 78 11.27 -6.85 -4.98
N GLU A 79 11.69 -7.95 -4.35
CA GLU A 79 11.40 -9.31 -4.82
C GLU A 79 9.89 -9.61 -4.73
N ASN A 80 9.30 -9.46 -3.53
CA ASN A 80 7.90 -9.78 -3.31
C ASN A 80 6.95 -8.89 -4.14
N ILE A 81 7.29 -7.62 -4.37
CA ILE A 81 6.42 -6.72 -5.16
C ILE A 81 6.49 -7.00 -6.67
N SER A 82 7.56 -7.65 -7.15
CA SER A 82 7.72 -8.03 -8.55
C SER A 82 6.83 -9.21 -8.95
N TYR A 83 6.51 -10.08 -7.98
CA TYR A 83 5.66 -11.26 -8.11
C TYR A 83 4.82 -11.47 -6.84
N PRO A 84 3.82 -10.60 -6.60
CA PRO A 84 2.94 -10.78 -5.46
C PRO A 84 2.08 -12.04 -5.64
N ILE A 85 1.86 -12.75 -4.54
CA ILE A 85 1.06 -13.99 -4.47
C ILE A 85 -0.42 -13.71 -4.83
N ASN A 86 -0.91 -12.54 -4.44
CA ASN A 86 -2.28 -12.07 -4.69
C ASN A 86 -2.35 -10.54 -4.60
N ASP A 87 -3.49 -9.96 -4.97
CA ASP A 87 -3.68 -8.51 -4.96
C ASP A 87 -3.66 -7.90 -3.54
N ASN A 88 -4.00 -8.67 -2.51
CA ASN A 88 -3.86 -8.23 -1.12
C ASN A 88 -2.39 -7.97 -0.77
N GLN A 89 -1.53 -8.94 -1.08
CA GLN A 89 -0.09 -8.81 -0.82
C GLN A 89 0.49 -7.67 -1.67
N LYS A 90 0.07 -7.55 -2.93
CA LYS A 90 0.48 -6.44 -3.82
C LYS A 90 0.16 -5.08 -3.23
N SER A 91 -1.03 -4.93 -2.67
CA SER A 91 -1.46 -3.69 -2.02
C SER A 91 -0.61 -3.36 -0.78
N GLU A 92 -0.39 -4.36 0.08
CA GLU A 92 0.45 -4.21 1.26
C GLU A 92 1.90 -3.83 0.91
N LEU A 93 2.49 -4.50 -0.07
CA LEU A 93 3.85 -4.23 -0.55
C LEU A 93 3.94 -2.84 -1.19
N SER A 94 2.94 -2.44 -1.97
CA SER A 94 2.87 -1.09 -2.54
C SER A 94 2.79 -0.01 -1.46
N SER A 95 2.03 -0.27 -0.39
CA SER A 95 1.95 0.61 0.77
C SER A 95 3.28 0.72 1.52
N LYS A 96 3.98 -0.41 1.72
CA LYS A 96 5.32 -0.42 2.32
C LYS A 96 6.32 0.39 1.49
N ALA A 97 6.32 0.21 0.17
CA ALA A 97 7.19 0.96 -0.73
C ALA A 97 6.89 2.46 -0.71
N PHE A 98 5.62 2.85 -0.74
CA PHE A 98 5.19 4.24 -0.61
C PHE A 98 5.66 4.90 0.70
N LEU A 99 5.48 4.20 1.83
CA LEU A 99 5.84 4.70 3.16
C LEU A 99 7.34 4.67 3.46
N ASN A 100 8.15 4.01 2.62
CA ASN A 100 9.62 4.12 2.70
C ASN A 100 10.11 5.50 2.28
N VAL A 101 9.37 6.24 1.45
CA VAL A 101 9.70 7.62 1.10
C VAL A 101 9.46 8.50 2.34
N PRO A 102 10.50 9.10 2.96
CA PRO A 102 10.34 9.72 4.28
C PRO A 102 9.36 10.90 4.28
N LEU A 103 9.35 11.71 3.20
CA LEU A 103 8.39 12.80 3.08
C LEU A 103 6.96 12.28 2.89
N TRP A 104 6.76 11.21 2.11
CA TRP A 104 5.43 10.64 1.89
C TRP A 104 4.86 10.05 3.17
N ASN A 105 5.70 9.39 3.96
CA ASN A 105 5.29 8.89 5.27
C ASN A 105 4.77 10.02 6.17
N LYS A 106 5.49 11.14 6.25
CA LYS A 106 5.07 12.31 7.05
C LYS A 106 3.78 12.94 6.52
N LEU A 107 3.68 13.16 5.21
CA LEU A 107 2.47 13.73 4.60
C LEU A 107 1.27 12.80 4.74
N TYR A 108 1.45 11.49 4.51
CA TYR A 108 0.39 10.50 4.65
C TYR A 108 -0.10 10.35 6.08
N SER A 109 0.81 10.43 7.05
CA SER A 109 0.45 10.42 8.47
C SER A 109 -0.53 11.54 8.83
N LYS A 110 -0.41 12.71 8.18
CA LYS A 110 -1.25 13.89 8.45
C LYS A 110 -2.48 13.99 7.54
N HIS A 111 -2.32 13.80 6.24
CA HIS A 111 -3.33 14.15 5.22
C HIS A 111 -3.99 12.96 4.53
N ARG A 112 -3.40 11.76 4.63
CA ARG A 112 -3.85 10.55 3.92
C ARG A 112 -3.99 10.76 2.41
N LYS A 113 -5.18 11.04 1.88
CA LYS A 113 -5.41 11.30 0.43
C LYS A 113 -5.87 12.72 0.14
N GLN A 114 -6.19 13.47 1.18
CA GLN A 114 -6.81 14.79 1.07
C GLN A 114 -5.79 15.82 1.53
N LEU A 115 -5.11 16.42 0.56
CA LEU A 115 -4.12 17.46 0.81
C LEU A 115 -4.81 18.82 0.87
N ASP A 116 -4.63 19.54 1.97
CA ASP A 116 -5.17 20.89 2.16
C ASP A 116 -4.56 21.87 1.14
N ASP A 117 -5.26 22.95 0.80
CA ASP A 117 -4.77 24.00 -0.12
C ASP A 117 -3.45 24.63 0.34
N ASN A 118 -3.22 24.58 1.64
CA ASN A 118 -2.08 25.17 2.34
C ASN A 118 -0.93 24.18 2.58
N LEU A 119 -0.80 23.14 1.74
CA LEU A 119 0.22 22.08 1.85
C LEU A 119 1.66 22.61 1.99
N TRP A 120 1.96 23.76 1.39
CA TRP A 120 3.27 24.39 1.52
C TRP A 120 3.66 24.68 2.98
N PHE A 121 2.72 24.96 3.89
CA PHE A 121 3.05 25.12 5.30
C PHE A 121 3.58 23.81 5.90
N ASP A 122 3.00 22.69 5.52
CA ASP A 122 3.42 21.38 6.01
C ASP A 122 4.73 20.93 5.39
N ILE A 123 4.94 21.18 4.09
CA ILE A 123 6.23 20.97 3.45
C ILE A 123 7.32 21.76 4.18
N LYS A 124 7.10 23.06 4.44
CA LYS A 124 8.01 23.90 5.22
C LYS A 124 8.28 23.32 6.61
N ASN A 125 7.23 22.98 7.35
CA ASN A 125 7.36 22.51 8.74
C ASN A 125 8.07 21.14 8.82
N ILE A 126 7.83 20.25 7.86
CA ILE A 126 8.44 18.92 7.82
C ILE A 126 9.90 18.97 7.35
N THR A 127 10.18 19.78 6.33
CA THR A 127 11.48 19.80 5.64
C THR A 127 12.46 20.87 6.14
N GLY A 128 11.95 21.90 6.83
CA GLY A 128 12.74 22.99 7.39
C GLY A 128 13.18 24.06 6.38
N ILE A 129 12.71 24.00 5.13
CA ILE A 129 13.05 24.96 4.08
C ILE A 129 12.37 26.33 4.27
N SER A 130 12.76 27.32 3.46
CA SER A 130 12.15 28.66 3.51
C SER A 130 10.70 28.65 2.98
N ALA A 131 9.88 29.62 3.41
CA ALA A 131 8.50 29.73 2.93
C ALA A 131 8.41 29.95 1.40
N PRO A 132 9.20 30.85 0.78
CA PRO A 132 9.17 31.04 -0.68
C PRO A 132 9.56 29.78 -1.45
N GLU A 133 10.59 29.06 -0.97
CA GLU A 133 11.01 27.80 -1.58
C GLU A 133 9.89 26.76 -1.48
N SER A 134 9.29 26.63 -0.30
CA SER A 134 8.19 25.69 -0.07
C SER A 134 6.96 25.95 -0.93
N GLN A 135 6.60 27.21 -1.18
CA GLN A 135 5.51 27.57 -2.07
C GLN A 135 5.85 27.22 -3.53
N THR A 136 7.11 27.40 -3.93
CA THR A 136 7.56 27.11 -5.30
C THR A 136 7.43 25.62 -5.62
N ILE A 137 7.82 24.74 -4.70
CA ILE A 137 7.82 23.29 -4.92
C ILE A 137 6.48 22.61 -4.61
N GLU A 138 5.55 23.31 -3.97
CA GLU A 138 4.29 22.73 -3.46
C GLU A 138 3.52 21.99 -4.55
N LYS A 139 3.39 22.62 -5.73
CA LYS A 139 2.63 22.06 -6.84
C LYS A 139 3.18 20.72 -7.30
N ASP A 140 4.50 20.62 -7.40
CA ASP A 140 5.18 19.41 -7.85
C ASP A 140 5.09 18.32 -6.78
N VAL A 141 5.33 18.68 -5.51
CA VAL A 141 5.19 17.75 -4.38
C VAL A 141 3.77 17.21 -4.28
N ARG A 142 2.75 18.08 -4.38
CA ARG A 142 1.33 17.68 -4.41
C ARG A 142 1.09 16.67 -5.52
N LYS A 143 1.51 16.99 -6.74
CA LYS A 143 1.33 16.10 -7.89
C LYS A 143 1.96 14.73 -7.65
N TRP A 144 3.24 14.69 -7.29
CA TRP A 144 3.97 13.44 -7.11
C TRP A 144 3.43 12.59 -5.95
N TYR A 145 3.04 13.24 -4.86
CA TYR A 145 2.41 12.57 -3.74
C TYR A 145 1.08 11.93 -4.14
N LEU A 146 0.23 12.68 -4.86
CA LEU A 146 -1.07 12.20 -5.29
C LEU A 146 -0.94 11.06 -6.29
N ASP A 147 -0.01 11.15 -7.25
CA ASP A 147 0.25 10.07 -8.21
C ASP A 147 0.61 8.76 -7.48
N ASP A 148 1.48 8.82 -6.47
CA ASP A 148 1.91 7.63 -5.74
C ASP A 148 0.83 7.10 -4.76
N VAL A 149 0.11 7.99 -4.07
CA VAL A 149 -0.93 7.58 -3.11
C VAL A 149 -2.16 7.01 -3.81
N VAL A 150 -2.53 7.55 -4.97
CA VAL A 150 -3.63 7.02 -5.80
C VAL A 150 -3.29 5.61 -6.25
N TYR A 151 -2.09 5.38 -6.77
CA TYR A 151 -1.65 4.04 -7.15
C TYR A 151 -1.73 3.05 -5.97
N MET A 152 -1.21 3.43 -4.81
CA MET A 152 -1.28 2.59 -3.59
C MET A 152 -2.74 2.26 -3.22
N VAL A 153 -3.63 3.25 -3.34
CA VAL A 153 -5.03 3.17 -2.95
C VAL A 153 -5.88 2.36 -3.91
N GLU A 154 -5.71 2.54 -5.21
CA GLU A 154 -6.41 1.74 -6.22
C GLU A 154 -6.16 0.27 -5.96
N LYS A 155 -4.90 -0.10 -5.63
CA LYS A 155 -4.56 -1.47 -5.24
C LYS A 155 -5.19 -1.91 -3.91
N MET A 156 -5.43 -0.99 -2.97
CA MET A 156 -6.20 -1.30 -1.74
C MET A 156 -7.70 -1.48 -2.00
N ASN A 157 -8.28 -0.75 -2.95
CA ASN A 157 -9.71 -0.81 -3.21
C ASN A 157 -10.10 -2.06 -4.01
N THR A 158 -9.26 -2.51 -4.95
CA THR A 158 -9.44 -3.80 -5.65
C THR A 158 -9.60 -4.96 -4.65
N LYS A 159 -8.85 -4.93 -3.53
CA LYS A 159 -9.02 -5.86 -2.41
C LYS A 159 -10.44 -5.85 -1.83
N ASN A 160 -11.01 -4.67 -1.57
CA ASN A 160 -12.31 -4.56 -0.90
C ASN A 160 -13.44 -5.01 -1.82
N GLU A 161 -13.32 -4.79 -3.12
CA GLU A 161 -14.31 -5.21 -4.11
C GLU A 161 -14.29 -6.73 -4.30
N GLU A 162 -13.11 -7.36 -4.41
CA GLU A 162 -12.96 -8.82 -4.53
C GLU A 162 -13.40 -9.58 -3.27
N GLN A 163 -13.15 -9.03 -2.08
CA GLN A 163 -13.62 -9.62 -0.83
C GLN A 163 -15.16 -9.51 -0.71
N ASN A 164 -15.75 -8.41 -1.15
CA ASN A 164 -17.20 -8.24 -1.14
C ASN A 164 -17.91 -9.15 -2.15
N THR A 165 -17.35 -9.39 -3.34
CA THR A 165 -17.94 -10.34 -4.31
C THR A 165 -17.87 -11.78 -3.81
N LEU A 166 -16.77 -12.22 -3.20
CA LEU A 166 -16.65 -13.56 -2.61
C LEU A 166 -17.66 -13.80 -1.47
N ILE A 167 -17.87 -12.80 -0.60
CA ILE A 167 -18.88 -12.87 0.48
C ILE A 167 -20.30 -12.96 -0.11
N LEU A 168 -20.59 -12.25 -1.19
CA LEU A 168 -21.90 -12.32 -1.87
C LEU A 168 -22.14 -13.68 -2.53
N GLU A 169 -21.11 -14.28 -3.14
CA GLU A 169 -21.19 -15.61 -3.75
C GLU A 169 -21.37 -16.73 -2.71
N ASP A 170 -20.67 -16.65 -1.57
CA ASP A 170 -20.84 -17.60 -0.47
C ASP A 170 -22.24 -17.51 0.15
N ASN A 171 -22.79 -16.30 0.32
CA ASN A 171 -24.16 -16.11 0.82
C ASN A 171 -25.23 -16.61 -0.17
N LEU A 172 -25.04 -16.41 -1.48
CA LEU A 172 -25.91 -16.96 -2.52
C LEU A 172 -25.87 -18.49 -2.59
N ASN A 173 -24.74 -19.12 -2.24
CA ASN A 173 -24.63 -20.57 -2.16
C ASN A 173 -25.33 -21.12 -0.90
N ILE A 174 -25.27 -20.42 0.24
CA ILE A 174 -26.00 -20.81 1.46
C ILE A 174 -27.52 -20.73 1.26
N GLU A 175 -28.03 -19.73 0.54
CA GLU A 175 -29.46 -19.63 0.20
C GLU A 175 -29.94 -20.69 -0.81
N LYS A 176 -29.05 -21.19 -1.68
CA LYS A 176 -29.36 -22.30 -2.61
C LYS A 176 -29.36 -23.67 -1.93
N VAL A 177 -28.57 -23.87 -0.88
CA VAL A 177 -28.53 -25.14 -0.11
C VAL A 177 -29.73 -25.27 0.84
N THR A 178 -30.34 -24.15 1.26
CA THR A 178 -31.50 -24.16 2.16
C THR A 178 -32.87 -24.24 1.46
N ASN A 179 -32.92 -24.14 0.13
CA ASN A 179 -34.16 -24.16 -0.66
C ASN A 179 -34.34 -25.42 -1.55
N THR A 180 -33.97 -26.59 -1.04
CA THR A 180 -34.35 -27.89 -1.64
C THR A 180 -35.05 -28.80 -0.63
N ASN A 181 -36.15 -28.33 -0.04
CA ASN A 181 -37.16 -29.23 0.51
C ASN A 181 -38.53 -28.55 0.57
N THR A 182 -39.29 -28.67 -0.52
CA THR A 182 -40.74 -28.52 -0.49
C THR A 182 -41.38 -29.68 -1.25
N LYS A 183 -42.16 -30.48 -0.51
CA LYS A 183 -43.48 -31.04 -0.87
C LYS A 183 -44.15 -31.58 0.41
N ASP A 184 -44.88 -30.68 1.09
CA ASP A 184 -46.22 -30.77 1.74
C ASP A 184 -46.71 -32.05 2.48
N PRO A 185 -47.80 -31.99 3.29
CA PRO A 185 -48.00 -31.17 4.51
C PRO A 185 -48.73 -31.97 5.62
N LYS A 186 -48.54 -31.68 6.92
CA LYS A 186 -49.59 -31.96 7.94
C LYS A 186 -49.61 -30.89 9.02
N LEU A 187 -50.73 -30.17 9.03
CA LEU A 187 -51.21 -29.30 10.10
C LEU A 187 -51.28 -30.06 11.43
N VAL A 188 -50.56 -29.57 12.44
CA VAL A 188 -50.92 -29.73 13.86
C VAL A 188 -50.48 -28.44 14.57
N TYR A 189 -51.45 -27.62 15.01
CA TYR A 189 -51.18 -26.64 16.06
C TYR A 189 -51.21 -27.37 17.41
N PRO A 190 -50.29 -27.04 18.33
CA PRO A 190 -50.78 -26.62 19.63
C PRO A 190 -50.05 -25.41 20.20
N ASP A 191 -50.87 -24.45 20.61
CA ASP A 191 -50.82 -23.65 21.83
C ASP A 191 -49.49 -23.41 22.58
N THR A 192 -49.17 -22.11 22.67
CA THR A 192 -48.70 -21.37 23.86
C THR A 192 -47.33 -21.71 24.48
N ILE A 193 -46.57 -20.64 24.77
CA ILE A 193 -46.11 -20.22 26.13
C ILE A 193 -44.74 -19.48 26.06
N LYS A 194 -44.82 -18.19 26.41
CA LYS A 194 -43.88 -17.32 27.16
C LYS A 194 -42.54 -16.88 26.55
N SER A 195 -42.51 -15.56 26.36
CA SER A 195 -41.37 -14.67 26.58
C SER A 195 -40.56 -15.04 27.82
N ASN A 196 -39.25 -15.26 27.65
CA ASN A 196 -38.31 -15.28 28.76
C ASN A 196 -37.57 -13.94 28.83
N GLU A 197 -37.80 -13.27 29.95
CA GLU A 197 -37.10 -12.12 30.48
C GLU A 197 -35.60 -12.39 30.63
N VAL A 198 -34.80 -11.37 30.31
CA VAL A 198 -33.38 -11.32 30.66
C VAL A 198 -33.29 -11.02 32.16
N VAL A 199 -32.94 -12.03 32.96
CA VAL A 199 -32.64 -11.87 34.38
C VAL A 199 -31.23 -11.28 34.54
N LEU A 200 -31.16 -10.03 35.00
CA LEU A 200 -29.95 -9.40 35.53
C LEU A 200 -29.60 -10.08 36.86
N GLU A 201 -28.52 -10.86 36.89
CA GLU A 201 -27.97 -11.37 38.15
C GLU A 201 -27.32 -10.23 38.95
N LYS A 202 -27.80 -10.09 40.19
CA LYS A 202 -27.35 -9.15 41.20
C LYS A 202 -25.99 -9.59 41.76
N ILE A 203 -25.03 -8.67 41.74
CA ILE A 203 -23.77 -8.78 42.48
C ILE A 203 -24.10 -8.64 43.98
N PRO A 204 -23.73 -9.59 44.86
CA PRO A 204 -23.95 -9.45 46.29
C PRO A 204 -22.90 -8.51 46.91
N PHE A 205 -23.40 -7.44 47.53
CA PHE A 205 -22.65 -6.57 48.44
C PHE A 205 -22.57 -7.22 49.83
N GLY A 206 -21.35 -7.25 50.40
CA GLY A 206 -21.11 -7.07 51.83
C GLY A 206 -20.63 -8.30 52.62
N LYS A 207 -19.42 -8.20 53.18
CA LYS A 207 -19.24 -8.25 54.64
C LYS A 207 -17.89 -7.69 55.09
N ASP A 208 -17.98 -6.90 56.14
CA ASP A 208 -16.92 -6.25 56.91
C ASP A 208 -15.89 -7.23 57.47
N ILE A 209 -14.61 -6.81 57.49
CA ILE A 209 -13.71 -6.58 58.65
C ILE A 209 -12.39 -6.03 58.11
#